data_AF-A0A942FHU6-F1
#
_entry.id   AF-A0A942FHU6-F1
#
_cell.length_a   1.000
_cell.length_b   1.000
_cell.length_c   1.000
_cell.angle_alpha   90.00
_cell.angle_beta   90.00
_cell.angle_gamma   90.00
#
_symmetry.space_group_name_H-M   'P 1'
#
loop_
_entity.id
_entity.type
_entity.pdbx_description
1 polymer ?
#
loop_
_entity_poly.entity_id
_entity_poly.type
_entity_poly.pdbx_seq_one_letter_code
_entity_poly.pdbx_strand_id
1 'polypeptide(L)' 'VRFIRSDCRLNIFGEMFSAPPETQYEYVVAIIDVKEQKLKLFLDTIQVEEYKYQMR' A
#
# COMPACT_ATOMS: atom_id res chain seq x y z
N VAL A 1 0.30 -7.39 4.84
CA VAL A 1 0.12 -8.13 3.57
C VAL A 1 -1.31 -7.93 3.07
N ARG A 2 -1.48 -7.59 1.79
CA ARG A 2 -2.77 -7.44 1.10
C ARG A 2 -2.64 -7.96 -0.33
N PHE A 3 -3.72 -8.51 -0.88
CA PHE A 3 -3.80 -8.90 -2.28
C PHE A 3 -4.45 -7.76 -3.09
N ILE A 4 -3.79 -7.30 -4.15
CA ILE A 4 -4.31 -6.25 -5.02
C ILE A 4 -5.15 -6.88 -6.13
N ARG A 5 -6.37 -6.38 -6.29
CA ARG A 5 -7.32 -6.89 -7.29
C ARG A 5 -7.21 -6.11 -8.60
N SER A 6 -8.08 -6.48 -9.54
CA SER A 6 -8.16 -5.89 -10.88
C SER A 6 -8.35 -4.37 -10.89
N ASP A 7 -8.90 -3.79 -9.82
CA ASP A 7 -9.15 -2.35 -9.67
C ASP A 7 -7.92 -1.58 -9.19
N CYS A 8 -6.79 -2.25 -8.92
CA CYS A 8 -5.53 -1.66 -8.45
C CYS A 8 -5.73 -0.74 -7.25
N ARG A 9 -6.52 -1.18 -6.27
CA ARG A 9 -6.76 -0.44 -5.03
C ARG A 9 -6.29 -1.22 -3.81
N LEU A 10 -5.65 -0.50 -2.90
CA LEU A 10 -5.23 -0.97 -1.59
C LEU A 10 -6.15 -0.39 -0.52
N ASN A 11 -6.83 -1.26 0.23
CA ASN A 11 -7.62 -0.86 1.40
C ASN A 11 -6.79 -1.00 2.69
N ILE A 12 -6.54 0.12 3.37
CA ILE A 12 -5.91 0.19 4.68
C ILE A 12 -6.90 0.85 5.64
N PHE A 13 -7.40 0.10 6.63
CA PHE A 13 -8.34 0.58 7.65
C PHE A 13 -9.60 1.30 7.12
N GLY A 14 -10.10 0.91 5.95
CA GLY A 14 -11.27 1.54 5.32
C GLY A 14 -10.92 2.70 4.38
N GLU A 15 -9.68 3.18 4.40
CA GLU A 15 -9.16 4.16 3.45
C GLU A 15 -8.63 3.44 2.20
N MET A 16 -8.85 4.05 1.03
CA MET A 16 -8.51 3.47 -0.27
C MET A 16 -7.34 4.23 -0.91
N PHE A 17 -6.30 3.52 -1.29
CA PHE A 17 -5.10 4.03 -1.95
C PHE A 17 -4.95 3.42 -3.34
N SER A 18 -4.52 4.20 -4.33
CA SER A 18 -4.27 3.71 -5.69
C SER A 18 -2.97 2.93 -5.72
N ALA A 19 -3.02 1.62 -5.94
CA ALA A 19 -1.83 0.78 -6.05
C ALA A 19 -1.27 0.84 -7.50
N PRO A 20 0.07 0.79 -7.68
CA PRO A 20 0.67 0.78 -9.01
C PRO A 20 0.23 -0.43 -9.86
N PRO A 21 0.11 -0.31 -11.20
CA PRO A 21 -0.34 -1.41 -12.07
C PRO A 21 0.49 -2.69 -11.96
N GLU A 22 1.80 -2.59 -11.71
CA GLU A 22 2.70 -3.73 -11.50
C GLU A 22 2.35 -4.57 -10.27
N THR A 23 1.52 -4.04 -9.36
CA THR A 23 1.03 -4.78 -8.19
C THR A 23 -0.27 -5.53 -8.45
N GLN A 24 -0.87 -5.40 -9.64
CA GLN A 24 -2.15 -6.05 -9.94
C GLN A 24 -2.04 -7.58 -9.86
N TYR A 25 -2.93 -8.21 -9.09
CA TYR A 25 -2.90 -9.64 -8.79
C TYR A 25 -1.66 -10.13 -8.03
N GLU A 26 -0.95 -9.22 -7.36
CA GLU A 26 0.17 -9.55 -6.50
C GLU A 26 -0.16 -9.35 -5.02
N TYR A 27 0.62 -10.02 -4.16
CA TYR A 27 0.63 -9.77 -2.73
C TYR A 27 1.63 -8.66 -2.40
N VAL A 28 1.14 -7.61 -1.76
CA VAL A 28 1.96 -6.48 -1.34
C VAL A 28 2.07 -6.40 0.18
N VAL A 29 3.19 -5.86 0.66
CA VAL A 29 3.41 -5.52 2.06
C VAL A 29 3.23 -4.02 2.22
N ALA A 30 2.24 -3.64 3.02
CA ALA A 30 1.98 -2.24 3.37
C ALA A 30 2.49 -2.00 4.80
N ILE A 31 3.38 -1.02 4.97
CA ILE A 31 3.99 -0.65 6.25
C ILE A 31 3.56 0.77 6.59
N ILE A 32 2.94 0.96 7.76
CA ILE A 32 2.64 2.28 8.30
C ILE A 32 3.79 2.71 9.19
N ASP A 33 4.48 3.77 8.78
CA ASP A 33 5.47 4.45 9.61
C ASP A 33 4.76 5.55 10.40
N VAL A 34 4.47 5.27 11.67
CA VAL A 34 3.77 6.20 12.56
C VAL A 34 4.65 7.42 12.90
N LYS A 35 5.99 7.28 12.88
CA LYS A 35 6.87 8.41 13.17
C LYS A 35 6.87 9.41 12.01
N GLU A 36 6.93 8.89 10.78
CA GLU A 36 6.95 9.73 9.57
C GLU A 36 5.55 10.08 9.05
N GLN A 37 4.49 9.46 9.59
CA GLN A 37 3.11 9.59 9.12
C GLN A 37 3.00 9.24 7.62
N LYS A 38 3.51 8.05 7.28
CA LYS A 38 3.58 7.53 5.91
C LYS A 38 3.12 6.09 5.82
N LEU A 39 2.57 5.73 4.67
CA LEU A 39 2.26 4.37 4.26
C LEU A 39 3.20 4.00 3.11
N LYS A 40 4.08 3.03 3.33
CA LYS A 40 5.03 2.53 2.34
C LYS A 40 4.52 1.20 1.79
N LEU A 41 4.51 1.04 0.46
CA LEU A 41 4.04 -0.15 -0.22
C LEU A 41 5.21 -0.88 -0.88
N PHE A 42 5.30 -2.19 -0.62
CA PHE A 42 6.34 -3.05 -1.14
C PHE A 42 5.76 -4.20 -1.95
N LEU A 43 6.39 -4.47 -3.08
CA LEU A 43 6.26 -5.72 -3.84
C LEU A 43 7.55 -6.51 -3.60
N ASP A 44 7.44 -7.66 -2.94
CA ASP A 44 8.57 -8.41 -2.39
C ASP A 44 9.49 -7.53 -1.51
N THR A 45 10.68 -7.20 -2.02
CA THR A 45 11.69 -6.38 -1.33
C THR A 45 11.79 -4.96 -1.88
N ILE A 46 11.01 -4.62 -2.92
CA ILE A 46 11.12 -3.35 -3.63
C ILE A 46 9.99 -2.43 -3.17
N GLN A 47 10.34 -1.23 -2.71
CA GLN A 47 9.34 -0.19 -2.45
C GLN A 47 8.82 0.34 -3.79
N VAL A 48 7.53 0.19 -4.03
CA VAL A 48 6.88 0.57 -5.29
C VAL A 48 6.06 1.85 -5.17
N GLU A 49 5.61 2.20 -3.96
CA GLU A 49 4.83 3.42 -3.75
C GLU A 49 4.90 3.92 -2.30
N GLU A 50 4.63 5.21 -2.10
CA GLU A 50 4.51 5.84 -0.78
C GLU A 50 3.34 6.83 -0.74
N TYR A 51 2.56 6.79 0.33
CA TYR A 51 1.47 7.74 0.58
C TYR A 51 1.67 8.46 1.91
N LYS A 52 1.18 9.69 2.00
CA LYS A 52 0.95 10.33 3.30
C LYS A 52 -0.15 9.57 4.01
N TYR A 53 0.09 9.19 5.26
CA TYR A 53 -0.88 8.44 6.04
C TYR A 53 -0.80 8.86 7.50
N GLN A 54 -1.90 9.41 8.01
CA GLN A 54 -1.96 9.85 9.39
C GLN A 54 -2.83 8.91 10.23
N MET A 55 -2.21 8.26 11.22
CA MET A 55 -2.97 7.43 12.16
C MET A 55 -3.79 8.34 13.08
N ARG A 56 -5.11 8.14 13.08
CA ARG A 56 -6.07 8.91 13.89
C ARG A 56 -6.30 8.25 15.23
#